data_AF-A0A238BKJ5-F1
#
_entry.id   AF-A0A238BKJ5-F1
#
_cell.length_a   1.000
_cell.length_b   1.000
_cell.length_c   1.000
_cell.angle_alpha   90.00
_cell.angle_beta   90.00
_cell.angle_gamma   90.00
#
_symmetry.space_group_name_H-M   'P 1'
#
loop_
_entity.id
_entity.type
_entity.pdbx_description
1 polymer ?
#
loop_
_entity_poly.entity_id
_entity_poly.type
_entity_poly.pdbx_seq_one_letter_code
_entity_poly.pdbx_strand_id
1 'polypeptide(L)'
;MHDGNLGNCDNSECIADERPTGHGNAALFCCCSTHHCNRRVQFPPQRTATPSSTTMEPEIEDTGFFSGGSRMFGIIILGFFSLCALALFCYYSYREYRNSRHYKEKAVDAFSMPIVGDAKLPLIGARKDDNLKNITNLELVARGRFGQVFRGMLDNETVAVKVFPSVDVNSWIVEQEIYAITSLRRHKNILRYFGSEVHGNDFWLITEFHDNGSLFDFLH
;
A
#
# COMPACT_ATOMS: atom_id res chain seq x y z
N MET A 1 -23.18 -44.13 30.27
CA MET A 1 -24.63 -44.35 30.47
C MET A 1 -25.01 -43.57 31.72
N HIS A 2 -25.48 -42.34 31.55
CA HIS A 2 -26.15 -41.62 32.62
C HIS A 2 -27.64 -41.73 32.33
N ASP A 3 -28.35 -42.41 33.22
CA ASP A 3 -29.78 -42.59 33.17
C ASP A 3 -30.46 -41.23 33.07
N GLY A 4 -30.86 -40.88 31.84
CA GLY A 4 -31.79 -39.80 31.54
C GLY A 4 -33.19 -40.20 31.99
N ASN A 5 -33.34 -40.46 33.28
CA ASN A 5 -34.63 -40.63 33.91
C ASN A 5 -35.25 -39.23 34.03
N LEU A 6 -35.78 -38.72 32.91
CA LEU A 6 -36.85 -37.70 32.91
C LEU A 6 -38.12 -38.38 33.46
N GLY A 7 -38.02 -38.85 34.71
CA GLY A 7 -39.10 -39.45 35.45
C GLY A 7 -40.09 -38.35 35.82
N ASN A 8 -41.35 -38.66 35.58
CA ASN A 8 -42.54 -37.84 35.83
C ASN A 8 -42.38 -36.91 37.06
N CYS A 9 -42.42 -35.59 36.85
CA CYS A 9 -42.26 -34.62 37.93
C CYS A 9 -43.59 -34.31 38.60
N ASP A 10 -43.97 -35.12 39.59
CA ASP A 10 -45.24 -35.00 40.32
C ASP A 10 -45.18 -34.10 41.58
N ASN A 11 -44.12 -33.29 41.72
CA ASN A 11 -43.96 -32.41 42.88
C ASN A 11 -44.92 -31.20 42.81
N SER A 12 -45.70 -30.99 43.87
CA SER A 12 -46.54 -29.79 44.03
C SER A 12 -45.73 -28.53 44.37
N GLU A 13 -44.52 -28.68 44.91
CA GLU A 13 -43.62 -27.59 45.29
C GLU A 13 -42.42 -27.49 44.33
N CYS A 14 -42.06 -26.27 43.95
CA CYS A 14 -40.97 -25.97 43.02
C CYS A 14 -39.69 -25.59 43.77
N ILE A 15 -38.93 -26.60 44.21
CA ILE A 15 -37.67 -26.42 44.93
C ILE A 15 -36.50 -26.78 44.01
N ALA A 16 -35.52 -25.87 43.89
CA ALA A 16 -34.31 -26.12 43.13
C ALA A 16 -33.31 -26.91 43.97
N ASP A 17 -32.72 -27.97 43.40
CA ASP A 17 -31.72 -28.80 44.07
C ASP A 17 -30.40 -28.78 43.30
N GLU A 18 -29.27 -28.77 44.01
CA GLU A 18 -27.95 -28.62 43.40
C GLU A 18 -27.41 -30.00 43.02
N ARG A 19 -27.26 -30.24 41.71
CA ARG A 19 -26.76 -31.52 41.18
C ARG A 19 -25.38 -31.36 40.55
N PRO A 20 -24.42 -32.26 40.84
CA PRO A 20 -23.12 -32.23 40.20
C PRO A 20 -23.27 -32.53 38.71
N THR A 21 -22.79 -31.62 37.87
CA THR A 21 -22.57 -31.88 36.45
C THR A 21 -21.18 -32.48 36.34
N GLY A 22 -21.01 -33.58 35.59
CA GLY A 22 -19.75 -34.35 35.52
C GLY A 22 -18.49 -33.60 35.02
N HIS A 23 -18.51 -32.27 34.98
CA HIS A 23 -17.42 -31.35 34.64
C HIS A 23 -16.90 -30.57 35.86
N GLY A 24 -17.19 -31.01 37.09
CA GLY A 24 -16.68 -30.39 38.33
C GLY A 24 -17.45 -29.15 38.80
N ASN A 25 -18.56 -28.82 38.12
CA ASN A 25 -19.47 -27.74 38.51
C ASN A 25 -20.82 -28.33 38.95
N ALA A 26 -21.55 -27.65 39.81
CA ALA A 26 -22.92 -28.03 40.14
C ALA A 26 -23.93 -27.11 39.44
N ALA A 27 -25.05 -27.68 39.01
CA ALA A 27 -26.16 -26.95 38.39
C ALA A 27 -27.44 -27.17 39.21
N LEU A 28 -28.24 -26.12 39.34
CA LEU A 28 -29.53 -26.18 40.02
C LEU A 28 -30.57 -26.80 39.08
N PHE A 29 -31.19 -27.89 39.54
CA PHE A 29 -32.27 -28.58 38.85
C PHE A 29 -33.55 -28.48 39.68
N CYS A 30 -34.60 -27.90 39.09
CA CYS A 30 -35.92 -27.78 39.72
C CYS A 30 -36.96 -28.50 38.85
N CYS A 31 -37.84 -29.30 39.46
CA CYS A 31 -38.92 -29.96 38.75
C CYS A 31 -40.22 -30.00 39.58
N CYS A 32 -41.31 -29.48 39.01
CA CYS A 32 -42.65 -29.44 39.62
C CYS A 32 -43.74 -29.38 38.55
N SER A 33 -44.96 -29.80 38.89
CA SER A 33 -46.11 -29.92 37.96
C SER A 33 -47.08 -28.73 38.00
N THR A 34 -46.77 -27.67 38.74
CA THR A 34 -47.68 -26.53 38.93
C THR A 34 -47.59 -25.48 37.81
N HIS A 35 -48.71 -24.85 37.49
CA HIS A 35 -48.76 -23.75 36.51
C HIS A 35 -48.04 -22.51 37.03
N HIS A 36 -47.32 -21.81 36.15
CA HIS A 36 -46.48 -20.64 36.49
C HIS A 36 -45.38 -20.91 37.53
N CYS A 37 -44.76 -22.09 37.49
CA CYS A 37 -43.67 -22.48 38.40
C CYS A 37 -42.49 -21.50 38.42
N ASN A 38 -42.21 -20.81 37.31
CA ASN A 38 -41.20 -19.76 37.19
C ASN A 38 -41.43 -18.56 38.13
N ARG A 39 -42.62 -18.40 38.73
CA ARG A 39 -42.91 -17.32 39.69
C ARG A 39 -42.64 -17.69 41.16
N ARG A 40 -42.47 -18.97 41.50
CA ARG A 40 -42.36 -19.44 42.90
C ARG A 40 -41.29 -20.54 43.06
N VAL A 41 -40.11 -20.35 42.47
CA VAL A 41 -38.97 -21.24 42.73
C VAL A 41 -38.36 -20.89 44.07
N GLN A 42 -38.30 -21.86 44.99
CA GLN A 42 -37.54 -21.73 46.22
C GLN A 42 -36.12 -22.23 45.98
N PHE A 43 -35.15 -21.34 46.16
CA PHE A 43 -33.74 -21.69 46.15
C PHE A 43 -33.32 -22.09 47.56
N PRO A 44 -32.51 -23.16 47.72
CA PRO A 44 -31.96 -23.51 49.01
C PRO A 44 -31.13 -22.33 49.54
N PRO A 45 -31.14 -22.08 50.87
CA PRO A 45 -30.37 -20.99 51.44
C PRO A 45 -28.90 -21.18 51.06
N GLN A 46 -28.37 -20.19 50.34
CA GLN A 46 -26.96 -20.14 49.95
C GLN A 46 -26.11 -20.36 51.20
N ARG A 47 -25.30 -21.42 51.23
CA ARG A 47 -24.33 -21.61 52.31
C ARG A 47 -23.39 -20.41 52.25
N THR A 48 -23.64 -19.43 53.10
CA THR A 48 -22.66 -18.43 53.47
C THR A 48 -21.48 -19.24 53.99
N ALA A 49 -20.32 -19.13 53.35
CA ALA A 49 -19.13 -19.79 53.84
C ALA A 49 -18.88 -19.30 55.28
N THR A 50 -19.18 -20.15 56.26
CA THR A 50 -18.82 -19.91 57.65
C THR A 50 -17.29 -19.97 57.75
N PRO A 51 -16.62 -19.00 58.37
CA PRO A 51 -15.18 -19.03 58.55
C PRO A 51 -14.86 -20.15 59.55
N SER A 52 -14.11 -21.15 59.12
CA SER A 52 -13.61 -22.20 60.01
C SER A 52 -12.11 -22.04 60.17
N SER A 53 -11.70 -21.91 61.43
CA SER A 53 -10.38 -21.53 61.91
C SER A 53 -9.23 -22.46 61.50
N THR A 54 -8.09 -21.82 61.28
CA THR A 54 -6.71 -22.25 61.59
C THR A 54 -6.32 -23.70 61.24
N THR A 55 -5.63 -23.84 60.12
CA THR A 55 -4.44 -24.72 60.01
C THR A 55 -3.46 -24.02 59.08
N MET A 56 -2.25 -23.76 59.59
CA MET A 56 -1.15 -23.14 58.84
C MET A 56 -0.67 -24.09 57.74
N GLU A 57 -0.75 -23.66 56.49
CA GLU A 57 0.09 -24.11 55.38
C GLU A 57 0.43 -22.89 54.52
N PRO A 58 1.65 -22.79 53.96
CA PRO A 58 2.19 -21.54 53.48
C PRO A 58 1.43 -21.04 52.25
N GLU A 59 0.93 -19.81 52.31
CA GLU A 59 0.55 -19.05 51.12
C GLU A 59 1.80 -18.90 50.25
N ILE A 60 1.86 -19.66 49.16
CA ILE A 60 2.60 -19.20 47.98
C ILE A 60 1.75 -18.03 47.45
N GLU A 61 2.14 -16.82 47.83
CA GLU A 61 1.71 -15.64 47.11
C GLU A 61 2.10 -15.84 45.63
N ASP A 62 1.12 -15.96 44.74
CA ASP A 62 1.32 -15.73 43.31
C ASP A 62 1.50 -14.20 43.07
N THR A 63 2.47 -13.60 43.77
CA THR A 63 3.02 -12.28 43.46
C THR A 63 4.00 -12.43 42.30
N GLY A 64 3.50 -12.79 41.11
CA GLY A 64 4.39 -13.02 39.97
C GLY A 64 3.82 -12.89 38.56
N PHE A 65 2.52 -13.07 38.33
CA PHE A 65 2.07 -13.21 36.93
C PHE A 65 1.76 -11.88 36.21
N PHE A 66 1.48 -10.78 36.94
CA PHE A 66 1.03 -9.52 36.31
C PHE A 66 2.10 -8.41 36.16
N SER A 67 3.31 -8.57 36.71
CA SER A 67 4.29 -7.47 36.71
C SER A 67 5.32 -7.53 35.56
N GLY A 68 5.64 -8.72 35.03
CA GLY A 68 6.65 -8.90 33.97
C GLY A 68 6.11 -9.12 32.55
N GLY A 69 4.93 -9.74 32.41
CA GLY A 69 4.40 -10.18 31.10
C GLY A 69 3.87 -9.07 30.21
N SER A 70 3.22 -8.04 30.77
CA SER A 70 2.61 -6.93 30.01
C SER A 70 3.63 -6.11 29.22
N ARG A 71 4.81 -5.86 29.81
CA ARG A 71 5.93 -5.21 29.12
C ARG A 71 6.52 -6.10 28.03
N MET A 72 6.61 -7.40 28.26
CA MET A 72 7.10 -8.36 27.26
C MET A 72 6.17 -8.47 26.05
N PHE A 73 4.84 -8.54 26.26
CA PHE A 73 3.87 -8.50 25.17
C PHE A 73 3.95 -7.18 24.39
N GLY A 74 4.10 -6.05 25.08
CA GLY A 74 4.31 -4.75 24.44
C GLY A 74 5.57 -4.71 23.56
N ILE A 75 6.69 -5.25 24.04
CA ILE A 75 7.95 -5.34 23.29
C ILE A 75 7.80 -6.23 22.05
N ILE A 76 7.13 -7.38 22.18
CA ILE A 76 6.90 -8.30 21.06
C ILE A 76 6.03 -7.64 19.98
N ILE A 77 4.94 -6.97 20.39
CA ILE A 77 4.04 -6.27 19.46
C ILE A 77 4.79 -5.14 18.74
N LEU A 78 5.54 -4.30 19.46
CA LEU A 78 6.34 -3.23 18.85
C LEU A 78 7.42 -3.78 17.92
N GLY A 79 8.08 -4.87 18.29
CA GLY A 79 9.05 -5.57 17.44
C GLY A 79 8.43 -6.09 16.16
N PHE A 80 7.25 -6.71 16.24
CA PHE A 80 6.50 -7.19 15.08
C PHE A 80 6.09 -6.04 14.15
N PHE A 81 5.54 -4.95 14.70
CA PHE A 81 5.19 -3.77 13.90
C PHE A 81 6.43 -3.14 13.25
N SER A 82 7.56 -3.04 13.96
CA SER A 82 8.81 -2.52 13.41
C SER A 82 9.36 -3.42 12.30
N LEU A 83 9.27 -4.75 12.45
CA LEU A 83 9.67 -5.70 11.41
C LEU A 83 8.78 -5.59 10.17
N CYS A 84 7.46 -5.50 10.35
CA CYS A 84 6.52 -5.30 9.26
C CYS A 84 6.76 -3.96 8.54
N ALA A 85 6.99 -2.88 9.29
CA ALA A 85 7.30 -1.58 8.71
C ALA A 85 8.62 -1.61 7.90
N LEU A 86 9.66 -2.26 8.42
CA LEU A 86 10.93 -2.42 7.71
C LEU A 86 10.78 -3.30 6.46
N ALA A 87 10.02 -4.39 6.54
CA ALA A 87 9.74 -5.23 5.38
C ALA A 87 8.96 -4.48 4.29
N LEU A 88 7.96 -3.68 4.67
CA LEU A 88 7.23 -2.81 3.73
C LEU A 88 8.16 -1.76 3.13
N PHE A 89 8.99 -1.10 3.94
CA PHE A 89 9.96 -0.13 3.46
C PHE A 89 10.96 -0.74 2.47
N CYS A 90 11.51 -1.92 2.80
CA CYS A 90 12.39 -2.67 1.89
C CYS A 90 11.65 -3.09 0.62
N TYR A 91 10.39 -3.52 0.71
CA TYR A 91 9.56 -3.88 -0.43
C TYR A 91 9.29 -2.67 -1.34
N TYR A 92 8.89 -1.53 -0.79
CA TYR A 92 8.65 -0.30 -1.56
C TYR A 92 9.94 0.21 -2.19
N SER A 93 11.04 0.24 -1.44
CA SER A 93 12.36 0.66 -1.94
C SER A 93 12.85 -0.28 -3.05
N TYR A 94 12.69 -1.59 -2.88
CA TYR A 94 13.03 -2.58 -3.90
C TYR A 94 12.14 -2.46 -5.14
N ARG A 95 10.84 -2.23 -4.94
CA ARG A 95 9.87 -2.02 -6.03
C ARG A 95 10.22 -0.78 -6.84
N GLU A 96 10.51 0.34 -6.17
CA GLU A 96 10.91 1.59 -6.84
C GLU A 96 12.22 1.40 -7.60
N TYR A 97 13.24 0.83 -6.93
CA TYR A 97 14.53 0.52 -7.56
C TYR A 97 14.39 -0.39 -8.79
N ARG A 98 13.58 -1.45 -8.68
CA ARG A 98 13.31 -2.39 -9.77
C ARG A 98 12.58 -1.69 -10.90
N ASN A 99 11.55 -0.90 -10.61
CA ASN A 99 10.81 -0.13 -11.60
C ASN A 99 11.74 0.83 -12.35
N SER A 100 12.56 1.61 -11.65
CA SER A 100 13.54 2.51 -12.28
C SER A 100 14.49 1.78 -13.22
N ARG A 101 14.93 0.56 -12.87
CA ARG A 101 15.78 -0.26 -13.76
C ARG A 101 15.03 -0.73 -15.01
N HIS A 102 13.82 -1.24 -14.88
CA HIS A 102 13.00 -1.66 -16.04
C HIS A 102 12.75 -0.50 -17.00
N TYR A 103 12.49 0.71 -16.47
CA TYR A 103 12.29 1.89 -17.30
C TYR A 103 13.58 2.30 -18.04
N LYS A 104 14.73 2.24 -17.37
CA LYS A 104 16.04 2.52 -18.00
C LYS A 104 16.39 1.51 -19.08
N GLU A 105 16.15 0.23 -18.86
CA GLU A 105 16.39 -0.84 -19.84
C GLU A 105 15.53 -0.63 -21.10
N LYS A 106 14.22 -0.38 -20.93
CA LYS A 106 13.33 -0.06 -22.06
C LYS A 106 13.76 1.18 -22.84
N ALA A 107 14.23 2.22 -22.15
CA ALA A 107 14.70 3.43 -22.82
C ALA A 107 16.00 3.17 -23.61
N VAL A 108 16.94 2.41 -23.04
CA VAL A 108 18.15 1.98 -23.74
C VAL A 108 17.79 1.14 -24.97
N ASP A 109 16.83 0.23 -24.86
CA ASP A 109 16.35 -0.59 -25.97
C ASP A 109 15.72 0.27 -27.08
N ALA A 110 14.89 1.25 -26.71
CA ALA A 110 14.30 2.21 -27.66
C ALA A 110 15.38 3.03 -28.40
N PHE A 111 16.42 3.47 -27.69
CA PHE A 111 17.60 4.11 -28.30
C PHE A 111 18.43 3.15 -29.16
N SER A 112 18.37 1.84 -28.89
CA SER A 112 19.12 0.80 -29.59
C SER A 112 18.42 0.26 -30.84
N MET A 113 17.16 0.63 -31.08
CA MET A 113 16.43 0.16 -32.27
C MET A 113 17.17 0.55 -33.57
N PRO A 114 17.25 -0.38 -34.55
CA PRO A 114 18.02 -0.17 -35.76
C PRO A 114 17.49 1.07 -36.48
N ILE A 115 18.41 1.98 -36.81
CA ILE A 115 18.15 3.17 -37.60
C ILE A 115 17.57 2.71 -38.94
N VAL A 116 16.26 2.82 -39.13
CA VAL A 116 15.61 2.49 -40.40
C VAL A 116 15.92 3.60 -41.39
N GLY A 117 16.81 3.30 -42.33
CA GLY A 117 17.18 4.15 -43.47
C GLY A 117 18.37 5.09 -43.21
N ASP A 118 18.85 5.74 -44.28
CA ASP A 118 19.99 6.69 -44.34
C ASP A 118 19.82 7.98 -43.49
N ALA A 119 19.02 7.92 -42.44
CA ALA A 119 18.79 8.96 -41.46
C ALA A 119 20.06 9.15 -40.61
N LYS A 120 21.00 9.94 -41.14
CA LYS A 120 22.13 10.48 -40.37
C LYS A 120 21.63 11.02 -39.02
N LEU A 121 21.91 10.22 -37.97
CA LEU A 121 21.85 10.45 -36.52
C LEU A 121 20.63 11.24 -35.95
N PRO A 122 20.15 10.92 -34.74
CA PRO A 122 19.35 11.89 -33.99
C PRO A 122 20.16 13.20 -33.86
N LEU A 123 19.52 14.37 -34.01
CA LEU A 123 20.19 15.68 -33.87
C LEU A 123 20.75 15.87 -32.44
N ILE A 124 20.14 15.19 -31.47
CA ILE A 124 20.71 14.88 -30.16
C ILE A 124 20.77 13.36 -30.04
N GLY A 125 21.67 12.75 -30.82
CA GLY A 125 22.03 11.35 -30.63
C GLY A 125 22.88 11.22 -29.38
N ALA A 126 22.83 10.07 -28.74
CA ALA A 126 23.81 9.61 -27.76
C ALA A 126 25.22 9.66 -28.36
N ARG A 127 25.78 10.87 -28.43
CA ARG A 127 27.16 11.11 -28.79
C ARG A 127 27.90 11.11 -27.46
N LYS A 128 28.81 10.15 -27.35
CA LYS A 128 29.79 9.99 -26.29
C LYS A 128 30.83 11.14 -26.28
N ASP A 129 30.44 12.33 -26.75
CA ASP A 129 31.23 13.54 -26.82
C ASP A 129 30.56 14.56 -25.90
N ASP A 130 31.21 14.82 -24.76
CA ASP A 130 30.89 15.72 -23.65
C ASP A 130 30.50 17.17 -24.03
N ASN A 131 29.38 17.36 -24.74
CA ASN A 131 28.72 18.65 -24.87
C ASN A 131 27.20 18.44 -24.82
N LEU A 132 26.70 17.74 -23.79
CA LEU A 132 25.28 17.77 -23.48
C LEU A 132 24.96 19.22 -23.13
N LYS A 133 24.45 19.96 -24.12
CA LYS A 133 24.05 21.36 -23.99
C LYS A 133 23.02 21.43 -22.88
N ASN A 134 23.39 22.01 -21.74
CA ASN A 134 22.50 22.09 -20.59
C ASN A 134 21.29 22.95 -20.95
N ILE A 135 20.09 22.36 -20.87
CA ILE A 135 18.86 23.13 -20.93
C ILE A 135 18.73 23.91 -19.62
N THR A 136 18.56 25.21 -19.73
CA THR A 136 18.44 26.13 -18.58
C THR A 136 17.09 26.86 -18.61
N ASN A 137 16.77 27.57 -17.53
CA ASN A 137 15.56 28.41 -17.42
C ASN A 137 14.26 27.65 -17.71
N LEU A 138 14.10 26.48 -17.08
CA LEU A 138 12.88 25.68 -17.20
C LEU A 138 11.71 26.37 -16.49
N GLU A 139 10.71 26.77 -17.26
CA GLU A 139 9.47 27.39 -16.79
C GLU A 139 8.30 26.50 -17.22
N LEU A 140 7.42 26.14 -16.29
CA LEU A 140 6.26 25.30 -16.60
C LEU A 140 5.26 26.07 -17.48
N VAL A 141 4.97 25.54 -18.67
CA VAL A 141 4.04 26.14 -19.64
C VAL A 141 2.68 25.46 -19.58
N ALA A 142 2.68 24.11 -19.61
CA ALA A 142 1.44 23.35 -19.69
C ALA A 142 1.55 22.02 -18.95
N ARG A 143 0.40 21.53 -18.49
CA ARG A 143 0.24 20.16 -17.98
C ARG A 143 -0.66 19.39 -18.95
N GLY A 144 -0.09 18.38 -19.60
CA GLY A 144 -0.81 17.49 -20.50
C GLY A 144 -1.16 16.16 -19.83
N ARG A 145 -1.83 15.28 -20.59
CA ARG A 145 -2.18 13.93 -20.14
C ARG A 145 -0.97 13.05 -19.83
N PHE A 146 0.06 13.15 -20.66
CA PHE A 146 1.23 12.26 -20.63
C PHE A 146 2.47 12.90 -20.00
N GLY A 147 2.34 14.08 -19.39
CA GLY A 147 3.49 14.80 -18.88
C GLY A 147 3.29 16.31 -18.81
N GLN A 148 4.36 16.99 -18.43
CA GLN A 148 4.40 18.44 -18.31
C GLN A 148 5.29 19.04 -19.40
N VAL A 149 4.92 20.19 -19.94
CA VAL A 149 5.70 20.90 -20.94
C VAL A 149 6.30 22.13 -20.29
N PHE A 150 7.62 22.26 -20.40
CA PHE A 150 8.38 23.40 -19.91
C PHE A 150 8.97 24.18 -21.09
N ARG A 151 9.02 25.50 -20.97
CA ARG A 151 9.85 26.37 -21.79
C ARG A 151 11.25 26.34 -21.21
N GLY A 152 12.26 26.17 -22.05
CA GLY A 152 13.66 26.17 -21.65
C GLY A 152 14.55 26.85 -22.68
N MET A 153 15.84 26.96 -22.36
CA MET A 153 16.86 27.55 -23.22
C MET A 153 17.95 26.52 -23.52
N LEU A 154 18.17 26.23 -24.79
CA LEU A 154 19.20 25.32 -25.32
C LEU A 154 20.10 26.12 -26.27
N ASP A 155 21.34 26.43 -25.88
CA ASP A 155 22.29 27.20 -26.70
C ASP A 155 21.70 28.49 -27.31
N ASN A 156 21.03 29.28 -26.48
CA ASN A 156 20.35 30.52 -26.87
C ASN A 156 19.11 30.35 -27.78
N GLU A 157 18.67 29.11 -28.02
CA GLU A 157 17.42 28.78 -28.69
C GLU A 157 16.36 28.43 -27.64
N THR A 158 15.14 28.98 -27.79
CA THR A 158 14.02 28.64 -26.90
C THR A 158 13.43 27.29 -27.32
N VAL A 159 13.31 26.37 -26.37
CA VAL A 159 12.87 25.00 -26.61
C VAL A 159 11.70 24.61 -25.70
N ALA A 160 10.86 23.70 -26.18
CA ALA A 160 9.83 23.04 -25.39
C ALA A 160 10.37 21.69 -24.91
N VAL A 161 10.43 21.51 -23.60
CA VAL A 161 10.83 20.26 -22.94
C VAL A 161 9.58 19.58 -22.39
N LYS A 162 9.16 18.49 -23.03
CA LYS A 162 8.09 17.64 -22.53
C LYS A 162 8.68 16.57 -21.62
N VAL A 163 8.34 16.65 -20.35
CA VAL A 163 8.81 15.77 -19.28
C VAL A 163 7.73 14.72 -19.01
N PHE A 164 8.08 13.46 -19.25
CA PHE A 164 7.25 12.30 -18.99
C PHE A 164 7.71 11.63 -17.70
N PRO A 165 6.76 11.32 -16.78
CA PRO A 165 7.10 10.54 -15.60
C PRO A 165 7.44 9.10 -16.01
N SER A 166 8.14 8.40 -15.13
CA SER A 166 8.57 7.01 -15.39
C SER A 166 7.44 6.04 -15.74
N VAL A 167 6.26 6.26 -15.15
CA VAL A 167 5.05 5.47 -15.43
C VAL A 167 4.60 5.56 -16.89
N ASP A 168 4.92 6.66 -17.58
CA ASP A 168 4.53 6.94 -18.97
C ASP A 168 5.69 6.74 -19.97
N VAL A 169 6.69 5.94 -19.63
CA VAL A 169 7.85 5.67 -20.52
C VAL A 169 7.42 5.22 -21.91
N ASN A 170 6.34 4.42 -22.02
CA ASN A 170 5.90 3.90 -23.32
C ASN A 170 5.39 5.03 -24.22
N SER A 171 4.74 6.06 -23.64
CA SER A 171 4.29 7.23 -24.40
C SER A 171 5.48 8.04 -24.91
N TRP A 172 6.52 8.19 -24.10
CA TRP A 172 7.77 8.82 -24.52
C TRP A 172 8.46 8.04 -25.64
N ILE A 173 8.55 6.70 -25.54
CA ILE A 173 9.14 5.83 -26.58
C ILE A 173 8.38 5.99 -27.91
N VAL A 174 7.05 5.88 -27.89
CA VAL A 174 6.23 5.99 -29.11
C VAL A 174 6.39 7.37 -29.75
N GLU A 175 6.37 8.43 -28.96
CA GLU A 175 6.53 9.80 -29.48
C GLU A 175 7.93 10.04 -30.05
N GLN A 176 8.96 9.53 -29.36
CA GLN A 176 10.34 9.52 -29.85
C GLN A 176 10.46 8.79 -31.20
N GLU A 177 9.88 7.60 -31.33
CA GLU A 177 9.88 6.81 -32.57
C GLU A 177 9.22 7.56 -33.73
N ILE A 178 8.08 8.22 -33.48
CA ILE A 178 7.38 9.01 -34.50
C ILE A 178 8.27 10.18 -34.96
N TYR A 179 8.79 10.99 -34.03
CA TYR A 179 9.67 12.11 -34.39
C TYR A 179 11.00 11.66 -35.00
N ALA A 180 11.44 10.43 -34.77
CA ALA A 180 12.64 9.87 -35.37
C ALA A 180 12.49 9.59 -36.88
N ILE A 181 11.27 9.48 -37.42
CA ILE A 181 11.01 9.25 -38.85
C ILE A 181 11.58 10.40 -39.69
N THR A 182 12.46 10.08 -40.64
CA THR A 182 13.22 11.07 -41.45
C THR A 182 12.34 12.10 -42.15
N SER A 183 11.19 11.68 -42.69
CA SER A 183 10.25 12.57 -43.40
C SER A 183 9.59 13.59 -42.48
N LEU A 184 9.50 13.32 -41.17
CA LEU A 184 8.88 14.21 -40.19
C LEU A 184 9.88 15.21 -39.59
N ARG A 185 11.18 14.92 -39.61
CA ARG A 185 12.22 15.76 -38.98
C ARG A 185 12.43 17.12 -39.65
N ARG A 186 12.13 17.26 -40.94
CA ARG A 186 12.41 18.47 -41.72
C ARG A 186 11.21 18.88 -42.55
N HIS A 187 10.19 19.41 -41.89
CA HIS A 187 9.03 20.00 -42.56
C HIS A 187 8.57 21.28 -41.86
N LYS A 188 8.26 22.33 -42.63
CA LYS A 188 7.90 23.65 -42.11
C LYS A 188 6.60 23.68 -41.28
N ASN A 189 5.73 22.69 -41.47
CA ASN A 189 4.44 22.58 -40.78
C ASN A 189 4.38 21.41 -39.79
N ILE A 190 5.52 20.80 -39.47
CA ILE A 190 5.63 19.77 -38.44
C ILE A 190 6.54 20.33 -37.37
N LEU A 191 6.14 20.16 -36.11
CA LEU A 191 6.92 20.64 -34.97
C LEU A 191 8.32 20.04 -35.04
N ARG A 192 9.34 20.91 -35.02
CA ARG A 192 10.71 20.48 -35.16
C ARG A 192 11.18 19.78 -33.90
N TYR A 193 11.69 18.57 -34.09
CA TYR A 193 12.26 17.73 -33.05
C TYR A 193 13.77 17.95 -32.95
N PHE A 194 14.27 18.23 -31.75
CA PHE A 194 15.70 18.29 -31.48
C PHE A 194 16.23 16.95 -31.00
N GLY A 195 15.49 16.30 -30.10
CA GLY A 195 15.95 15.07 -29.48
C GLY A 195 15.21 14.71 -28.21
N SER A 196 15.75 13.72 -27.51
CA SER A 196 15.17 13.15 -26.31
C SER A 196 16.29 12.67 -25.40
N GLU A 197 16.09 12.77 -24.09
CA GLU A 197 17.08 12.33 -23.10
C GLU A 197 16.42 11.67 -21.90
N VAL A 198 17.16 10.81 -21.21
CA VAL A 198 16.77 10.28 -19.90
C VAL A 198 17.41 11.18 -18.84
N HIS A 199 16.58 11.89 -18.08
CA HIS A 199 17.02 12.86 -17.09
C HIS A 199 16.68 12.36 -15.68
N GLY A 200 17.63 11.68 -15.04
CA GLY A 200 17.42 11.07 -13.73
C GLY A 200 16.40 9.92 -13.78
N ASN A 201 15.18 10.18 -13.30
CA ASN A 201 14.03 9.26 -13.35
C ASN A 201 12.96 9.69 -14.37
N ASP A 202 13.10 10.86 -14.97
CA ASP A 202 12.16 11.41 -15.94
C ASP A 202 12.69 11.26 -17.36
N PHE A 203 11.77 11.32 -18.32
CA PHE A 203 12.08 11.17 -19.73
C PHE A 203 11.73 12.47 -20.45
N TRP A 204 12.71 13.06 -21.13
CA TRP A 204 12.56 14.36 -21.77
C TRP A 204 12.46 14.19 -23.28
N LEU A 205 11.55 14.95 -23.89
CA LEU A 205 11.40 15.10 -25.33
C LEU A 205 11.49 16.60 -25.67
N ILE A 206 12.46 16.96 -26.49
CA ILE A 206 12.89 18.33 -26.73
C ILE A 206 12.50 18.73 -28.15
N THR A 207 11.68 19.76 -28.25
CA THR A 207 11.10 20.28 -29.49
C THR A 207 11.23 21.80 -29.55
N GLU A 208 10.93 22.37 -30.71
CA GLU A 208 10.83 23.82 -30.88
C GLU A 208 9.73 24.42 -29.99
N PHE A 209 10.03 25.56 -29.37
CA PHE A 209 9.03 26.33 -28.65
C PHE A 209 8.41 27.36 -29.59
N HIS A 210 7.08 27.48 -29.55
CA HIS A 210 6.35 28.53 -30.24
C HIS A 210 5.65 29.42 -29.21
N ASP A 211 6.00 30.71 -29.20
CA ASP A 211 5.48 31.68 -28.22
C ASP A 211 3.96 31.87 -28.30
N ASN A 212 3.36 31.63 -29.47
CA ASN A 212 1.92 31.72 -29.68
C ASN A 212 1.14 30.49 -29.17
N GLY A 213 1.83 29.49 -28.61
CA GLY A 213 1.21 28.30 -28.05
C GLY A 213 0.48 27.44 -29.09
N SER A 214 -0.62 26.82 -28.67
CA SER A 214 -1.46 26.04 -29.56
C SER A 214 -2.36 26.95 -30.41
N LEU A 215 -2.89 26.42 -31.52
CA LEU A 215 -3.89 27.14 -32.31
C LEU A 215 -5.13 27.52 -31.48
N PHE A 216 -5.48 26.71 -30.48
CA PHE A 216 -6.58 27.02 -29.58
C PHE A 216 -6.28 28.26 -28.73
N ASP A 217 -5.07 28.35 -28.18
CA ASP A 217 -4.60 29.50 -27.37
C ASP A 217 -4.49 30.78 -28.20
N PHE A 218 -4.19 30.66 -29.49
CA PHE A 218 -4.11 31.82 -30.38
C PHE A 218 -5.49 32.39 -30.74
N LEU A 219 -6.53 31.56 -30.73
CA LEU A 219 -7.89 31.94 -31.16
C LEU A 219 -8.80 32.42 -30.03
N HIS A 220 -8.43 32.21 -28.76
CA HIS A 220 -9.24 32.54 -27.58
C HIS A 220 -8.46 33.41 -26.59
#